data_AF-B8L5T3-F1
#
_entry.id   AF-B8L5T3-F1
#
_cell.length_a   1.000
_cell.length_b   1.000
_cell.length_c   1.000
_cell.angle_alpha   90.00
_cell.angle_beta   90.00
_cell.angle_gamma   90.00
#
_symmetry.space_group_name_H-M   'P 1'
#
loop_
_entity.id
_entity.type
_entity.pdbx_description
1 polymer ?
#
loop_
_entity_poly.entity_id
_entity_poly.type
_entity_poly.pdbx_seq_one_letter_code
_entity_poly.pdbx_strand_id
1 'polypeptide(L)'
;MAIAAWLLLSFAAAAQDGVHAYDIPAQPLELAVERFSVISGWSVMYPGDLAAGRSSHALRASLPPLPALQALLQDTGIEAEVIGEQRVVLRRGAPSADEMTSGSEPADAERRRRYGDVQQRLREAFCDDPRIAPGRYAATLRFRVGSDGQVHAPELVSGTGSAVRDARLLQALAQLVLAPDAAALPQPVTLQIRPSGIDHDCGRRSPLP
;
A
#
# COMPACT_ATOMS: atom_id res chain seq x y z
N MET A 1 17.31 39.29 -50.70
CA MET A 1 17.54 37.92 -51.21
C MET A 1 18.71 37.33 -50.42
N ALA A 2 18.68 36.23 -49.67
CA ALA A 2 17.66 35.27 -49.25
C ALA A 2 18.24 34.55 -48.00
N ILE A 3 17.41 34.26 -47.00
CA ILE A 3 17.78 33.60 -45.74
C ILE A 3 17.79 32.08 -45.99
N ALA A 4 18.89 31.38 -45.73
CA ALA A 4 18.94 29.92 -45.76
C ALA A 4 19.17 29.38 -44.35
N ALA A 5 18.09 29.29 -43.57
CA ALA A 5 18.08 28.59 -42.30
C ALA A 5 17.92 27.09 -42.57
N TRP A 6 18.97 26.32 -42.33
CA TRP A 6 18.92 24.86 -42.37
C TRP A 6 18.26 24.34 -41.10
N LEU A 7 17.02 23.87 -41.23
CA LEU A 7 16.30 23.15 -40.19
C LEU A 7 16.96 21.78 -40.02
N LEU A 8 17.56 21.56 -38.86
CA LEU A 8 17.87 20.22 -38.36
C LEU A 8 16.55 19.50 -38.13
N LEU A 9 16.19 18.58 -39.03
CA LEU A 9 15.13 17.60 -38.74
C LEU A 9 15.68 16.61 -37.72
N SER A 10 15.38 16.84 -36.44
CA SER A 10 15.45 15.78 -35.43
C SER A 10 14.42 14.72 -35.77
N PHE A 11 14.86 13.53 -36.18
CA PHE A 11 14.02 12.34 -36.19
C PHE A 11 13.72 11.99 -34.72
N ALA A 12 12.57 12.42 -34.23
CA ALA A 12 11.95 11.77 -33.08
C ALA A 12 11.56 10.36 -33.54
N ALA A 13 12.30 9.34 -33.11
CA ALA A 13 11.83 7.96 -33.21
C ALA A 13 10.59 7.85 -32.33
N ALA A 14 9.40 7.93 -32.94
CA ALA A 14 8.16 7.61 -32.25
C ALA A 14 8.25 6.13 -31.87
N ALA A 15 8.41 5.86 -30.58
CA ALA A 15 8.25 4.52 -30.02
C ALA A 15 6.84 4.03 -30.40
N GLN A 16 6.79 3.00 -31.24
CA GLN A 16 5.54 2.51 -31.78
C GLN A 16 4.85 1.71 -30.67
N ASP A 17 3.79 2.25 -30.08
CA ASP A 17 2.72 1.49 -29.41
C ASP A 17 1.94 0.67 -30.46
N GLY A 18 2.69 -0.16 -31.20
CA GLY A 18 2.21 -0.95 -32.32
C GLY A 18 1.50 -2.21 -31.85
N VAL A 19 0.64 -2.74 -32.71
CA VAL A 19 0.10 -4.09 -32.52
C VAL A 19 1.20 -5.10 -32.87
N HIS A 20 1.52 -5.99 -31.94
CA HIS A 20 2.49 -7.08 -32.13
C HIS A 20 1.79 -8.43 -32.10
N ALA A 21 2.27 -9.38 -32.91
CA ALA A 21 1.80 -10.76 -32.87
C ALA A 21 2.51 -11.53 -31.76
N TYR A 22 1.75 -12.04 -30.80
CA TYR A 22 2.26 -12.87 -29.70
C TYR A 22 1.83 -14.32 -29.91
N ASP A 23 2.78 -15.23 -29.78
CA ASP A 23 2.56 -16.67 -29.66
C ASP A 23 3.41 -17.19 -28.48
N ILE A 24 2.85 -17.06 -27.27
CA ILE A 24 3.50 -17.43 -26.02
C ILE A 24 2.65 -18.53 -25.38
N PRO A 25 3.14 -19.78 -25.27
CA PRO A 25 2.40 -20.85 -24.61
C PRO A 25 2.35 -20.62 -23.09
N ALA A 26 1.46 -21.33 -22.40
CA ALA A 26 1.47 -21.36 -20.94
C ALA A 26 2.79 -21.98 -20.45
N GLN A 27 3.55 -21.22 -19.66
CA GLN A 27 4.92 -21.57 -19.28
C GLN A 27 5.29 -20.83 -17.98
N PRO A 28 6.47 -21.11 -17.36
CA PRO A 28 6.92 -20.35 -16.19
C PRO A 28 6.89 -18.84 -16.46
N LEU A 29 6.34 -18.09 -15.51
CA LEU A 29 5.99 -16.70 -15.71
C LEU A 29 7.22 -15.84 -16.09
N GLU A 30 8.39 -16.15 -15.51
CA GLU A 30 9.66 -15.51 -15.82
C GLU A 30 9.97 -15.59 -17.32
N LEU A 31 9.83 -16.78 -17.91
CA LEU A 31 10.11 -17.03 -19.31
C LEU A 31 9.08 -16.34 -20.22
N ALA A 32 7.82 -16.27 -19.78
CA ALA A 32 6.76 -15.61 -20.53
C ALA A 32 6.97 -14.09 -20.60
N VAL A 33 7.33 -13.48 -19.47
CA VAL A 33 7.66 -12.05 -19.39
C VAL A 33 8.89 -11.71 -20.22
N GLU A 34 9.93 -12.56 -20.19
CA GLU A 34 11.11 -12.39 -21.03
C GLU A 34 10.74 -12.39 -22.53
N ARG A 35 9.97 -13.38 -22.99
CA ARG A 35 9.51 -13.44 -24.38
C ARG A 35 8.66 -12.24 -24.78
N PHE A 36 7.77 -11.81 -23.88
CA PHE A 36 6.97 -10.60 -24.08
C PHE A 36 7.85 -9.37 -24.28
N SER A 37 8.87 -9.17 -23.42
CA SER A 37 9.81 -8.04 -23.54
C SER A 37 10.59 -8.07 -24.86
N VAL A 38 10.98 -9.25 -25.33
CA VAL A 38 11.68 -9.40 -26.63
C VAL A 38 10.78 -9.03 -27.80
N ILE A 39 9.50 -9.42 -27.78
CA ILE A 39 8.55 -9.15 -28.88
C ILE A 39 8.11 -7.68 -28.90
N SER A 40 7.80 -7.12 -27.74
CA SER A 40 7.21 -5.77 -27.60
C SER A 40 8.23 -4.65 -27.49
N GLY A 41 9.48 -4.96 -27.10
CA GLY A 41 10.48 -3.96 -26.73
C GLY A 41 10.23 -3.28 -25.38
N TRP A 42 9.20 -3.70 -24.62
CA TRP A 42 8.90 -3.13 -23.30
C TRP A 42 9.82 -3.67 -22.22
N SER A 43 10.30 -2.77 -21.36
CA SER A 43 11.07 -3.14 -20.18
C SER A 43 10.14 -3.48 -19.03
N VAL A 44 10.21 -4.74 -18.56
CA VAL A 44 9.38 -5.25 -17.46
C VAL A 44 10.26 -5.46 -16.23
N MET A 45 9.93 -4.78 -15.14
CA MET A 45 10.68 -4.84 -13.88
C MET A 45 9.83 -5.51 -12.80
N TYR A 46 10.40 -6.42 -12.01
CA TYR A 46 9.67 -7.07 -10.92
C TYR A 46 10.60 -7.62 -9.83
N PRO A 47 10.13 -7.76 -8.57
CA PRO A 47 10.87 -8.46 -7.52
C PRO A 47 11.06 -9.95 -7.87
N GLY A 48 12.25 -10.51 -7.65
CA GLY A 48 12.58 -11.88 -8.08
C GLY A 48 11.71 -13.00 -7.48
N ASP A 49 11.06 -12.76 -6.34
CA ASP A 49 10.12 -13.70 -5.71
C ASP A 49 8.70 -13.64 -6.33
N LEU A 50 8.40 -12.62 -7.12
CA LEU A 50 7.05 -12.37 -7.64
C LEU A 50 6.63 -13.45 -8.65
N ALA A 51 7.52 -13.82 -9.55
CA ALA A 51 7.25 -14.81 -10.60
C ALA A 51 7.51 -16.26 -10.17
N ALA A 52 8.27 -16.45 -9.09
CA ALA A 52 8.71 -17.77 -8.64
C ALA A 52 7.54 -18.74 -8.44
N GLY A 53 7.60 -19.88 -9.13
CA GLY A 53 6.61 -20.95 -9.03
C GLY A 53 5.25 -20.63 -9.65
N ARG A 54 5.12 -19.57 -10.46
CA ARG A 54 3.90 -19.22 -11.20
C ARG A 54 4.04 -19.54 -12.68
N SER A 55 2.90 -19.81 -13.29
CA SER A 55 2.79 -20.02 -14.73
C SER A 55 1.97 -18.90 -15.35
N SER A 56 2.36 -18.44 -16.52
CA SER A 56 1.58 -17.49 -17.32
C SER A 56 0.39 -18.17 -18.00
N HIS A 57 -0.59 -17.37 -18.39
CA HIS A 57 -1.60 -17.83 -19.35
C HIS A 57 -0.98 -17.96 -20.75
N ALA A 58 -1.61 -18.75 -21.63
CA ALA A 58 -1.20 -18.81 -23.03
C ALA A 58 -1.75 -17.59 -23.78
N LEU A 59 -0.91 -16.91 -24.55
CA LEU A 59 -1.30 -15.77 -25.39
C LEU A 59 -1.01 -16.08 -26.85
N ARG A 60 -2.07 -16.14 -27.66
CA ARG A 60 -2.02 -16.20 -29.12
C ARG A 60 -2.92 -15.15 -29.73
N ALA A 61 -2.39 -13.94 -29.89
CA ALA A 61 -3.15 -12.81 -30.40
C ALA A 61 -2.23 -11.70 -30.94
N SER A 62 -2.77 -10.85 -31.80
CA SER A 62 -2.11 -9.59 -32.20
C SER A 62 -2.69 -8.45 -31.38
N LEU A 63 -1.92 -7.91 -30.44
CA LEU A 63 -2.38 -6.91 -29.47
C LEU A 63 -1.33 -5.80 -29.26
N PRO A 64 -1.74 -4.63 -28.75
CA PRO A 64 -0.79 -3.68 -28.16
C PRO A 64 -0.11 -4.29 -26.91
N PRO A 65 1.10 -3.83 -26.54
CA PRO A 65 1.90 -4.45 -25.49
C PRO A 65 1.22 -4.53 -24.11
N LEU A 66 0.56 -3.47 -23.65
CA LEU A 66 -0.06 -3.47 -22.32
C LEU A 66 -1.22 -4.48 -22.21
N PRO A 67 -2.21 -4.52 -23.13
CA PRO A 67 -3.23 -5.58 -23.16
C PRO A 67 -2.66 -7.00 -23.30
N ALA A 68 -1.59 -7.17 -24.09
CA ALA A 68 -0.91 -8.46 -24.24
C ALA A 68 -0.28 -8.92 -22.90
N LEU A 69 0.39 -8.01 -22.19
CA LEU A 69 0.96 -8.31 -20.88
C LEU A 69 -0.12 -8.65 -19.86
N GLN A 70 -1.23 -7.91 -19.83
CA GLN A 70 -2.36 -8.21 -18.95
C GLN A 70 -2.95 -9.60 -19.22
N ALA A 71 -3.09 -9.99 -20.49
CA ALA A 71 -3.55 -11.33 -20.87
C ALA A 71 -2.58 -12.44 -20.42
N LEU A 72 -1.26 -12.21 -20.49
CA LEU A 72 -0.26 -13.15 -19.98
C LEU A 72 -0.31 -13.33 -18.45
N LEU A 73 -0.63 -12.26 -17.73
CA LEU A 73 -0.71 -12.21 -16.27
C LEU A 73 -2.06 -12.66 -15.71
N GLN A 74 -3.01 -12.98 -16.57
CA GLN A 74 -4.33 -13.44 -16.14
C GLN A 74 -4.22 -14.66 -15.21
N ASP A 75 -5.00 -14.65 -14.13
CA ASP A 75 -5.05 -15.68 -13.09
C ASP A 75 -3.73 -15.93 -12.32
N THR A 76 -2.70 -15.09 -12.52
CA THR A 76 -1.43 -15.17 -11.77
C THR A 76 -1.43 -14.38 -10.46
N GLY A 77 -2.45 -13.52 -10.27
CA GLY A 77 -2.53 -12.57 -9.15
C GLY A 77 -1.47 -11.46 -9.23
N ILE A 78 -0.99 -11.15 -10.43
CA ILE A 78 0.02 -10.12 -10.70
C ILE A 78 -0.57 -9.09 -11.67
N GLU A 79 -0.32 -7.82 -11.36
CA GLU A 79 -0.74 -6.68 -12.18
C GLU A 79 0.48 -5.96 -12.75
N ALA A 80 0.31 -5.37 -13.94
CA ALA A 80 1.30 -4.52 -14.58
C ALA A 80 0.97 -3.03 -14.36
N GLU A 81 1.87 -2.31 -13.70
CA GLU A 81 1.79 -0.86 -13.50
C GLU A 81 2.71 -0.14 -14.49
N VAL A 82 2.17 0.76 -15.31
CA VAL A 82 2.95 1.54 -16.27
C VAL A 82 3.69 2.68 -15.57
N ILE A 83 5.01 2.73 -15.71
CA ILE A 83 5.91 3.71 -15.08
C ILE A 83 6.68 4.57 -16.09
N GLY A 84 6.32 4.48 -17.37
CA GLY A 84 6.91 5.24 -18.47
C GLY A 84 6.44 4.70 -19.82
N GLU A 85 6.86 5.35 -20.91
CA GLU A 85 6.33 5.11 -22.27
C GLU A 85 6.44 3.66 -22.76
N GLN A 86 7.43 2.88 -22.29
CA GLN A 86 7.58 1.45 -22.59
C GLN A 86 8.15 0.69 -21.38
N ARG A 87 7.79 1.13 -20.18
CA ARG A 87 8.32 0.60 -18.92
C ARG A 87 7.19 0.26 -17.98
N VAL A 88 7.21 -0.97 -17.47
CA VAL A 88 6.21 -1.49 -16.54
C VAL A 88 6.86 -2.15 -15.34
N VAL A 89 6.21 -2.04 -14.19
CA VAL A 89 6.55 -2.78 -12.98
C VAL A 89 5.47 -3.80 -12.71
N LEU A 90 5.84 -5.07 -12.51
CA LEU A 90 4.90 -6.08 -12.05
C LEU A 90 4.80 -6.05 -10.53
N ARG A 91 3.56 -6.08 -10.03
CA ARG A 91 3.26 -6.06 -8.60
C ARG A 91 2.20 -7.11 -8.31
N ARG A 92 2.10 -7.56 -7.06
CA ARG A 92 0.98 -8.43 -6.67
C ARG A 92 -0.30 -7.63 -6.87
N GLY A 93 -1.20 -8.17 -7.69
CA GLY A 93 -2.50 -7.58 -7.89
C GLY A 93 -3.25 -7.53 -6.57
N ALA A 94 -4.07 -6.49 -6.40
CA ALA A 94 -5.08 -6.57 -5.36
C ALA A 94 -6.00 -7.74 -5.76
N PRO A 95 -6.45 -8.61 -4.82
CA PRO A 95 -7.44 -9.61 -5.18
C PRO A 95 -8.61 -8.91 -5.88
N SER A 96 -8.95 -9.37 -7.08
CA SER A 96 -9.99 -8.78 -7.92
C SER A 96 -11.21 -8.48 -7.07
N ALA A 97 -11.69 -7.24 -7.17
CA ALA A 97 -12.79 -6.71 -6.35
C ALA A 97 -14.13 -7.44 -6.54
N ASP A 98 -14.21 -8.43 -7.43
CA ASP A 98 -15.40 -9.24 -7.70
C ASP A 98 -15.52 -10.51 -6.81
N GLU A 99 -14.50 -10.88 -6.02
CA GLU A 99 -14.62 -11.96 -5.00
C GLU A 99 -14.68 -11.45 -3.55
N MET A 100 -14.73 -10.12 -3.33
CA MET A 100 -14.83 -9.53 -1.99
C MET A 100 -16.22 -9.05 -1.57
N THR A 101 -17.27 -9.23 -2.40
CA THR A 101 -18.62 -8.73 -2.07
C THR A 101 -19.64 -9.79 -1.61
N SER A 102 -19.22 -10.98 -1.20
CA SER A 102 -20.16 -11.90 -0.54
C SER A 102 -19.48 -12.80 0.47
N GLY A 103 -19.14 -12.24 1.64
CA GLY A 103 -18.71 -13.05 2.78
C GLY A 103 -18.19 -12.30 4.00
N SER A 104 -17.73 -11.05 3.87
CA SER A 104 -16.98 -10.39 4.96
C SER A 104 -17.42 -8.97 5.35
N GLU A 105 -18.38 -8.36 4.64
CA GLU A 105 -18.87 -7.00 4.97
C GLU A 105 -19.18 -6.75 6.45
N PRO A 106 -19.88 -7.65 7.18
CA PRO A 106 -20.12 -7.44 8.61
C PRO A 106 -18.84 -7.54 9.44
N ALA A 107 -17.90 -8.43 9.09
CA ALA A 107 -16.64 -8.59 9.80
C ALA A 107 -15.69 -7.40 9.58
N ASP A 108 -15.69 -6.79 8.39
CA ASP A 108 -14.92 -5.59 8.07
C ASP A 108 -15.52 -4.32 8.67
N ALA A 109 -16.84 -4.19 8.68
CA ALA A 109 -17.52 -3.10 9.37
C ALA A 109 -17.24 -3.14 10.87
N GLU A 110 -17.35 -4.32 11.48
CA GLU A 110 -17.07 -4.54 12.89
C GLU A 110 -15.60 -4.27 13.25
N ARG A 111 -14.66 -4.75 12.43
CA ARG A 111 -13.23 -4.46 12.59
C ARG A 111 -12.95 -2.95 12.52
N ARG A 112 -13.60 -2.21 11.60
CA ARG A 112 -13.47 -0.75 11.51
C ARG A 112 -14.03 -0.04 12.75
N ARG A 113 -15.18 -0.50 13.29
CA ARG A 113 -15.73 0.05 14.54
C ARG A 113 -14.74 -0.11 15.70
N ARG A 114 -14.20 -1.32 15.90
CA ARG A 114 -13.21 -1.58 16.95
C ARG A 114 -11.95 -0.72 16.82
N TYR A 115 -11.41 -0.56 15.62
CA TYR A 115 -10.29 0.38 15.41
C TYR A 115 -10.67 1.82 15.73
N GLY A 116 -11.90 2.24 15.40
CA GLY A 116 -12.45 3.54 15.78
C GLY A 116 -12.52 3.74 17.29
N ASP A 117 -13.00 2.75 18.03
CA ASP A 117 -13.10 2.80 19.50
C ASP A 117 -11.72 2.86 20.16
N VAL A 118 -10.76 2.06 19.65
CA VAL A 118 -9.35 2.13 20.10
C VAL A 118 -8.76 3.52 19.82
N GLN A 119 -8.99 4.09 18.62
CA GLN A 119 -8.52 5.45 18.31
C GLN A 119 -9.13 6.51 19.21
N GLN A 120 -10.44 6.42 19.49
CA GLN A 120 -11.14 7.33 20.38
C GLN A 120 -10.52 7.30 21.79
N ARG A 121 -10.31 6.09 22.32
CA ARG A 121 -9.78 5.92 23.67
C ARG A 121 -8.34 6.39 23.81
N LEU A 122 -7.50 6.11 22.80
CA LEU A 122 -6.13 6.62 22.73
C LEU A 122 -6.10 8.15 22.64
N ARG A 123 -7.00 8.73 21.85
CA ARG A 123 -7.10 10.19 21.70
C ARG A 123 -7.46 10.85 23.02
N GLU A 124 -8.46 10.35 23.74
CA GLU A 124 -8.82 10.84 25.07
C GLU A 124 -7.61 10.80 26.01
N ALA A 125 -6.99 9.62 26.16
CA ALA A 125 -5.87 9.43 27.07
C ALA A 125 -4.66 10.33 26.76
N PHE A 126 -4.36 10.56 25.48
CA PHE A 126 -3.24 11.41 25.09
C PHE A 126 -3.57 12.89 25.17
N CYS A 127 -4.81 13.27 24.88
CA CYS A 127 -5.25 14.67 24.97
C CYS A 127 -5.39 15.17 26.41
N ASP A 128 -5.63 14.27 27.37
CA ASP A 128 -5.64 14.60 28.80
C ASP A 128 -4.25 14.84 29.38
N ASP A 129 -3.18 14.49 28.64
CA ASP A 129 -1.81 14.68 29.09
C ASP A 129 -1.03 15.68 28.20
N PRO A 130 -0.73 16.90 28.69
CA PRO A 130 -0.07 17.92 27.89
C PRO A 130 1.36 17.56 27.44
N ARG A 131 1.99 16.54 28.04
CA ARG A 131 3.33 16.09 27.65
C ARG A 131 3.31 15.21 26.42
N ILE A 132 2.20 14.51 26.17
CA ILE A 132 2.00 13.57 25.06
C ILE A 132 0.75 13.89 24.25
N ALA A 133 0.17 15.08 24.43
CA ALA A 133 -0.88 15.59 23.57
C ALA A 133 -0.37 15.67 22.13
N PRO A 134 -1.16 15.25 21.13
CA PRO A 134 -0.74 15.29 19.74
C PRO A 134 -0.30 16.69 19.30
N GLY A 135 0.73 16.76 18.45
CA GLY A 135 1.29 18.02 17.96
C GLY A 135 2.47 17.77 17.04
N ARG A 136 3.56 18.51 17.21
CA ARG A 136 4.71 18.54 16.29
C ARG A 136 5.63 17.31 16.25
N TYR A 137 5.26 16.19 16.87
CA TYR A 137 6.12 15.01 16.95
C TYR A 137 5.48 13.82 16.24
N ALA A 138 6.33 12.86 15.86
CA ALA A 138 5.92 11.57 15.33
C ALA A 138 6.43 10.47 16.26
N ALA A 139 5.71 9.37 16.35
CA ALA A 139 6.21 8.14 16.98
C ALA A 139 5.44 6.94 16.44
N THR A 140 6.08 5.79 16.46
CA THR A 140 5.43 4.52 16.17
C THR A 140 5.58 3.63 17.39
N LEU A 141 4.46 3.17 17.93
CA LEU A 141 4.40 2.25 19.06
C LEU A 141 3.68 0.99 18.62
N ARG A 142 3.96 -0.13 19.27
CA ARG A 142 3.11 -1.31 19.15
C ARG A 142 2.83 -1.89 20.53
N PHE A 143 1.69 -2.55 20.65
CA PHE A 143 1.24 -3.13 21.91
C PHE A 143 0.29 -4.30 21.63
N ARG A 144 0.07 -5.14 22.65
CA ARG A 144 -0.96 -6.18 22.63
C ARG A 144 -2.14 -5.76 23.48
N VAL A 145 -3.33 -6.26 23.15
CA VAL A 145 -4.54 -6.09 23.96
C VAL A 145 -4.95 -7.43 24.54
N GLY A 146 -5.09 -7.50 25.86
CA GLY A 146 -5.60 -8.67 26.58
C GLY A 146 -7.11 -8.83 26.41
N SER A 147 -7.64 -10.02 26.70
CA SER A 147 -9.09 -10.30 26.64
C SER A 147 -9.91 -9.51 27.67
N ASP A 148 -9.26 -8.92 28.66
CA ASP A 148 -9.81 -7.98 29.64
C ASP A 148 -9.73 -6.51 29.17
N GLY A 149 -9.24 -6.28 27.95
CA GLY A 149 -9.03 -4.94 27.39
C GLY A 149 -7.73 -4.27 27.83
N GLN A 150 -6.92 -4.91 28.67
CA GLN A 150 -5.68 -4.31 29.16
C GLN A 150 -4.61 -4.25 28.08
N VAL A 151 -3.90 -3.14 28.02
CA VAL A 151 -2.75 -3.00 27.12
C VAL A 151 -1.52 -3.65 27.75
N HIS A 152 -0.89 -4.56 27.00
CA HIS A 152 0.30 -5.30 27.42
C HIS A 152 1.47 -5.05 26.48
N ALA A 153 2.68 -5.10 27.07
CA ALA A 153 3.95 -4.97 26.37
C ALA A 153 3.98 -3.78 25.38
N PRO A 154 3.66 -2.54 25.81
CA PRO A 154 3.85 -1.39 24.96
C PRO A 154 5.34 -1.22 24.67
N GLU A 155 5.67 -1.09 23.39
CA GLU A 155 7.04 -0.88 22.94
C GLU A 155 7.11 0.23 21.91
N LEU A 156 8.24 0.94 21.92
CA LEU A 156 8.52 2.04 21.02
C LEU A 156 9.28 1.49 19.81
N VAL A 157 8.66 1.54 18.63
CA VAL A 157 9.28 1.15 17.36
C VAL A 157 10.11 2.31 16.80
N SER A 158 9.58 3.52 16.93
CA SER A 158 10.27 4.77 16.57
C SER A 158 9.87 5.86 17.56
N GLY A 159 10.87 6.53 18.14
CA GLY A 159 10.69 7.51 19.20
C GLY A 159 10.37 8.92 18.74
N THR A 160 9.96 9.76 19.69
CA THR A 160 9.57 11.16 19.46
C THR A 160 10.75 12.11 19.36
N GLY A 161 11.98 11.62 19.58
CA GLY A 161 13.18 12.45 19.76
C GLY A 161 13.31 13.03 21.17
N SER A 162 12.43 12.66 22.11
CA SER A 162 12.47 13.07 23.52
C SER A 162 12.24 11.89 24.44
N ALA A 163 13.29 11.46 25.15
CA ALA A 163 13.22 10.32 26.07
C ALA A 163 12.13 10.49 27.16
N VAL A 164 11.91 11.73 27.62
CA VAL A 164 10.87 12.05 28.61
C VAL A 164 9.47 11.80 28.03
N ARG A 165 9.24 12.21 26.78
CA ARG A 165 7.95 12.01 26.09
C ARG A 165 7.74 10.53 25.75
N ASP A 166 8.80 9.86 25.30
CA ASP A 166 8.80 8.43 24.97
C ASP A 166 8.43 7.57 26.19
N ALA A 167 9.08 7.83 27.34
CA ALA A 167 8.75 7.16 28.59
C ALA A 167 7.30 7.42 29.01
N ARG A 168 6.80 8.64 28.80
CA ARG A 168 5.42 9.00 29.15
C ARG A 168 4.40 8.32 28.24
N LEU A 169 4.69 8.20 26.94
CA LEU A 169 3.85 7.46 25.98
C LEU A 169 3.71 5.99 26.39
N LEU A 170 4.83 5.34 26.72
CA LEU A 170 4.83 3.94 27.16
C LEU A 170 4.05 3.75 28.46
N GLN A 171 4.22 4.67 29.43
CA GLN A 171 3.48 4.62 30.68
C GLN A 171 1.98 4.84 30.48
N ALA A 172 1.58 5.80 29.64
CA ALA A 172 0.18 6.07 29.33
C ALA A 172 -0.49 4.86 28.65
N LEU A 173 0.21 4.21 27.70
CA LEU A 173 -0.27 2.98 27.09
C LEU A 173 -0.38 1.84 28.09
N ALA A 174 0.59 1.63 28.98
CA ALA A 174 0.55 0.56 29.98
C ALA A 174 -0.61 0.69 30.98
N GLN A 175 -1.15 1.90 31.16
CA GLN A 175 -2.29 2.20 32.03
C GLN A 175 -3.63 2.23 31.28
N LEU A 176 -3.59 2.06 29.95
CA LEU A 176 -4.77 2.17 29.11
C LEU A 176 -5.61 0.89 29.18
N VAL A 177 -6.90 1.07 29.47
CA VAL A 177 -7.92 0.03 29.35
C VAL A 177 -8.75 0.31 28.09
N LEU A 178 -8.74 -0.63 27.17
CA LEU A 178 -9.53 -0.62 25.94
C LEU A 178 -10.80 -1.46 26.12
N ALA A 179 -11.72 -1.38 25.16
CA ALA A 179 -12.86 -2.30 25.14
C ALA A 179 -12.38 -3.76 24.99
N PRO A 180 -12.94 -4.74 25.73
CA PRO A 180 -12.47 -6.13 25.71
C PRO A 180 -12.45 -6.78 24.32
N ASP A 181 -13.39 -6.39 23.46
CA ASP A 181 -13.50 -6.86 22.08
C ASP A 181 -12.35 -6.39 21.18
N ALA A 182 -11.59 -5.35 21.58
CA ALA A 182 -10.37 -4.93 20.91
C ALA A 182 -9.28 -6.02 20.90
N ALA A 183 -9.36 -7.02 21.79
CA ALA A 183 -8.51 -8.21 21.74
C ALA A 183 -8.65 -8.99 20.42
N ALA A 184 -9.81 -8.90 19.76
CA ALA A 184 -10.08 -9.55 18.47
C ALA A 184 -9.46 -8.82 17.26
N LEU A 185 -8.79 -7.68 17.47
CA LEU A 185 -8.02 -7.01 16.42
C LEU A 185 -6.75 -7.80 16.08
N PRO A 186 -6.21 -7.69 14.84
CA PRO A 186 -4.88 -8.19 14.51
C PRO A 186 -3.82 -7.69 15.51
N GLN A 187 -3.15 -8.62 16.17
CA GLN A 187 -2.12 -8.32 17.17
C GLN A 187 -0.72 -8.51 16.57
N PRO A 188 0.28 -7.71 16.98
CA PRO A 188 0.17 -6.55 17.85
C PRO A 188 -0.48 -5.35 17.12
N VAL A 189 -1.24 -4.55 17.86
CA VAL A 189 -1.78 -3.28 17.36
C VAL A 189 -0.62 -2.30 17.18
N THR A 190 -0.52 -1.70 16.00
CA THR A 190 0.48 -0.67 15.71
C THR A 190 -0.18 0.71 15.71
N LEU A 191 0.35 1.60 16.54
CA LEU A 191 -0.08 2.98 16.65
C LEU A 191 0.96 3.89 16.02
N GLN A 192 0.55 4.65 15.00
CA GLN A 192 1.36 5.69 14.40
C GLN A 192 0.82 7.06 14.81
N ILE A 193 1.63 7.80 15.56
CA ILE A 193 1.40 9.21 15.86
C ILE A 193 2.03 10.00 14.73
N ARG A 194 1.22 10.76 14.02
CA ARG A 194 1.68 11.68 12.97
C ARG A 194 1.74 13.10 13.52
N PRO A 195 2.68 13.93 13.05
CA PRO A 195 2.67 15.33 13.38
C PRO A 195 1.34 15.96 12.97
N SER A 196 0.72 16.68 13.89
CA SER A 196 -0.45 17.51 13.65
C SER A 196 -0.09 18.98 13.88
N GLY A 197 -0.88 19.88 13.30
CA GLY A 197 -0.72 21.32 13.56
C GLY A 197 -0.81 21.64 15.05
N ILE A 198 -0.27 22.80 15.45
CA ILE A 198 -0.36 23.33 16.83
C ILE A 198 -1.81 23.46 17.34
N ASP A 199 -2.80 23.50 16.44
CA ASP A 199 -4.24 23.46 16.71
C ASP A 199 -4.85 22.05 16.58
N HIS A 200 -4.14 21.00 16.98
CA HIS A 200 -4.76 19.67 17.06
C HIS A 200 -5.87 19.71 18.10
N ASP A 201 -7.11 19.79 17.63
CA ASP A 201 -8.25 20.07 18.51
C ASP A 201 -8.70 18.86 19.33
N CYS A 202 -7.91 17.79 19.40
CA CYS A 202 -8.22 16.62 20.22
C CYS A 202 -9.60 16.00 19.94
N GLY A 203 -10.14 16.23 18.74
CA GLY A 203 -11.48 15.79 18.38
C GLY A 203 -12.63 16.67 18.86
N ARG A 204 -12.38 17.89 19.37
CA ARG A 204 -13.43 18.85 19.77
C ARG A 204 -14.12 19.54 18.59
N ARG A 205 -13.59 19.41 17.37
CA ARG A 205 -14.33 19.75 16.13
C ARG A 205 -15.35 18.66 15.83
N SER A 206 -16.63 19.01 15.89
CA SER A 206 -17.72 18.18 15.37
C SER A 206 -17.46 17.79 13.91
N PRO A 207 -17.86 16.59 13.46
CA PRO A 207 -17.84 16.25 12.03
C PRO A 207 -18.62 17.31 11.26
N LEU A 208 -18.09 17.79 10.13
CA LEU A 208 -18.87 18.63 9.23
C LEU A 208 -20.10 17.82 8.75
N PRO A 209 -21.28 18.46 8.65
CA PRO A 209 -22.50 17.82 8.18
C PRO A 209 -22.40 17.32 6.74
#